data_AF-A0A950SLD3-F1
#
_entry.id   AF-A0A950SLD3-F1
#
_cell.length_a   1.000
_cell.length_b   1.000
_cell.length_c   1.000
_cell.angle_alpha   90.00
_cell.angle_beta   90.00
_cell.angle_gamma   90.00
#
_symmetry.space_group_name_H-M   'P 1'
#
loop_
_entity.id
_entity.type
_entity.pdbx_description
1 polymer ?
#
loop_
_entity_poly.entity_id
_entity_poly.type
_entity_poly.pdbx_seq_one_letter_code
_entity_poly.pdbx_strand_id
1 'polypeptide(L)'
;MELHQVVRIFATTIEVVMLAAPPISPGPGASIDPASAHTGRNRAMELVVAELRAATDLACGQFIPYPGSVRQKCDLWLGDPLEWVVEVKMGRFRGDNAKADDTGIKDLISPFRGDRSALIDGLKLAESEFPSRKAVLIYGFDDRERPLEDAIEALDVLLRERVVARAKCEAPLVQLRHPVFSSGRVVAWEIAGLRDRPTPSGQAIDPGSARP
;
A
#
# COMPACT_ATOMS: atom_id res chain seq x y z
N MET A 1 -8.68 -8.05 16.03
CA MET A 1 -8.17 -8.72 14.81
C MET A 1 -6.69 -8.41 14.61
N GLU A 2 -5.86 -9.41 14.31
CA GLU A 2 -4.41 -9.27 14.05
C GLU A 2 -4.09 -8.93 12.58
N LEU A 3 -2.91 -8.32 12.33
CA LEU A 3 -2.52 -7.86 10.99
C LEU A 3 -2.52 -8.98 9.95
N HIS A 4 -2.04 -10.18 10.30
CA HIS A 4 -2.03 -11.31 9.37
C HIS A 4 -3.46 -11.72 8.94
N GLN A 5 -4.47 -11.51 9.80
CA GLN A 5 -5.87 -11.77 9.46
C GLN A 5 -6.37 -10.70 8.48
N VAL A 6 -6.05 -9.43 8.70
CA VAL A 6 -6.35 -8.33 7.77
C VAL A 6 -5.78 -8.60 6.40
N VAL A 7 -4.49 -8.99 6.33
CA VAL A 7 -3.81 -9.29 5.06
C VAL A 7 -4.46 -10.45 4.32
N ARG A 8 -4.79 -11.54 5.01
CA ARG A 8 -5.45 -12.71 4.40
C ARG A 8 -6.86 -12.41 3.90
N ILE A 9 -7.64 -11.70 4.72
CA ILE A 9 -9.00 -11.27 4.35
C ILE A 9 -8.93 -10.38 3.11
N PHE A 10 -8.08 -9.36 3.12
CA PHE A 10 -7.90 -8.46 1.99
C PHE A 10 -7.46 -9.22 0.73
N ALA A 11 -6.48 -10.13 0.84
CA ALA A 11 -6.01 -10.94 -0.29
C ALA A 11 -7.14 -11.78 -0.91
N THR A 12 -7.91 -12.46 -0.08
CA THR A 12 -9.06 -13.27 -0.55
C THR A 12 -10.10 -12.39 -1.24
N THR A 13 -10.43 -11.24 -0.64
CA THR A 13 -11.43 -10.32 -1.20
C THR A 13 -10.98 -9.71 -2.51
N ILE A 14 -9.72 -9.24 -2.61
CA ILE A 14 -9.24 -8.61 -3.83
C ILE A 14 -9.15 -9.63 -4.97
N GLU A 15 -8.86 -10.91 -4.70
CA GLU A 15 -8.96 -11.98 -5.70
C GLU A 15 -10.38 -12.14 -6.25
N VAL A 16 -11.39 -12.20 -5.37
CA VAL A 16 -12.81 -12.27 -5.79
C VAL A 16 -13.17 -11.08 -6.69
N VAL A 17 -12.80 -9.88 -6.26
CA VAL A 17 -13.02 -8.64 -7.00
C VAL A 17 -12.34 -8.67 -8.38
N MET A 18 -11.10 -9.15 -8.45
CA MET A 18 -10.33 -9.23 -9.70
C MET A 18 -10.84 -10.34 -10.63
N LEU A 19 -11.31 -11.46 -10.08
CA LEU A 19 -11.92 -12.56 -10.85
C LEU A 19 -13.27 -12.16 -11.47
N ALA A 20 -14.05 -11.36 -10.75
CA ALA A 20 -15.34 -10.84 -11.21
C ALA A 20 -15.19 -9.73 -12.27
N ALA A 21 -14.00 -9.14 -12.41
CA ALA A 21 -13.77 -8.07 -13.37
C ALA A 21 -13.90 -8.58 -14.83
N PRO A 22 -14.53 -7.79 -15.72
CA PRO A 22 -14.60 -8.13 -17.14
C PRO A 22 -13.18 -8.19 -17.75
N PRO A 23 -12.94 -9.09 -18.72
CA PRO A 23 -11.65 -9.19 -19.39
C PRO A 23 -11.32 -7.90 -20.14
N ILE A 24 -10.06 -7.43 -20.02
CA ILE A 24 -9.55 -6.29 -20.77
C ILE A 24 -9.30 -6.74 -22.22
N SER A 25 -9.90 -6.07 -23.20
CA SER A 25 -9.54 -6.26 -24.61
C SER A 25 -8.22 -5.55 -24.92
N PRO A 26 -7.14 -6.25 -25.34
CA PRO A 26 -5.83 -5.66 -25.55
C PRO A 26 -5.70 -4.96 -26.93
N GLY A 27 -6.71 -4.21 -27.33
CA GLY A 27 -6.75 -3.54 -28.64
C GLY A 27 -6.36 -2.05 -28.55
N PRO A 28 -5.58 -1.51 -29.50
CA PRO A 28 -5.43 -0.05 -29.62
C PRO A 28 -6.81 0.55 -29.96
N GLY A 29 -7.41 1.25 -28.98
CA GLY A 29 -8.76 1.81 -29.09
C GLY A 29 -9.85 1.03 -28.32
N ALA A 30 -9.50 -0.03 -27.59
CA ALA A 30 -10.45 -0.66 -26.67
C ALA A 30 -10.79 0.33 -25.54
N SER A 31 -12.06 0.68 -25.40
CA SER A 31 -12.54 1.46 -24.26
C SER A 31 -12.29 0.65 -23.00
N ILE A 32 -11.43 1.16 -22.11
CA ILE A 32 -11.28 0.60 -20.75
C ILE A 32 -12.65 0.74 -20.10
N ASP A 33 -13.30 -0.39 -19.81
CA ASP A 33 -14.57 -0.37 -19.09
C ASP A 33 -14.36 0.29 -17.72
N PRO A 34 -15.05 1.41 -17.41
CA PRO A 34 -15.00 2.03 -16.09
C PRO A 34 -15.42 1.08 -14.95
N ALA A 35 -16.08 -0.05 -15.25
CA ALA A 35 -16.44 -1.09 -14.28
C ALA A 35 -15.33 -2.13 -14.01
N SER A 36 -14.19 -2.08 -14.70
CA SER A 36 -13.09 -3.01 -14.45
C SER A 36 -12.44 -2.73 -13.09
N ALA A 37 -12.21 -3.76 -12.26
CA ALA A 37 -11.40 -3.65 -11.03
C ALA A 37 -9.94 -3.19 -11.27
N HIS A 38 -9.56 -3.12 -12.55
CA HIS A 38 -8.30 -2.59 -13.05
C HIS A 38 -8.32 -1.05 -13.21
N THR A 39 -9.49 -0.43 -13.10
CA THR A 39 -9.63 1.03 -13.03
C THR A 39 -9.27 1.52 -11.63
N GLY A 40 -8.62 2.68 -11.56
CA GLY A 40 -7.72 3.09 -10.48
C GLY A 40 -8.14 2.75 -9.04
N ARG A 41 -7.13 2.43 -8.22
CA ARG A 41 -7.14 2.09 -6.78
C ARG A 41 -8.42 2.37 -5.97
N ASN A 42 -8.99 3.58 -6.03
CA ASN A 42 -10.22 3.92 -5.29
C ASN A 42 -11.42 3.03 -5.67
N ARG A 43 -11.56 2.67 -6.95
CA ARG A 43 -12.63 1.77 -7.40
C ARG A 43 -12.39 0.34 -6.92
N ALA A 44 -11.15 -0.13 -6.99
CA ALA A 44 -10.78 -1.42 -6.40
C ALA A 44 -11.12 -1.49 -4.90
N MET A 45 -10.84 -0.41 -4.14
CA MET A 45 -11.17 -0.35 -2.71
C MET A 45 -12.67 -0.31 -2.44
N GLU A 46 -13.44 0.35 -3.30
CA GLU A 46 -14.91 0.32 -3.23
C GLU A 46 -15.46 -1.09 -3.40
N LEU A 47 -14.95 -1.82 -4.39
CA LEU A 47 -15.34 -3.21 -4.63
C LEU A 47 -14.90 -4.13 -3.48
N VAL A 48 -13.68 -3.95 -2.96
CA VAL A 48 -13.20 -4.70 -1.78
C VAL A 48 -14.11 -4.48 -0.58
N VAL A 49 -14.48 -3.23 -0.28
CA VAL A 49 -15.38 -2.94 0.84
C VAL A 49 -16.79 -3.50 0.61
N ALA A 50 -17.30 -3.43 -0.61
CA ALA A 50 -18.60 -4.03 -0.94
C ALA A 50 -18.59 -5.54 -0.74
N GLU A 51 -17.55 -6.22 -1.21
CA GLU A 51 -17.37 -7.66 -1.07
C GLU A 51 -17.18 -8.07 0.41
N LEU A 52 -16.36 -7.35 1.17
CA LEU A 52 -16.19 -7.61 2.61
C LEU A 52 -17.51 -7.56 3.37
N ARG A 53 -18.34 -6.56 3.09
CA ARG A 53 -19.67 -6.40 3.71
C ARG A 53 -20.66 -7.46 3.28
N ALA A 54 -20.51 -8.00 2.08
CA ALA A 54 -21.37 -9.07 1.57
C ALA A 54 -20.95 -10.45 2.12
N ALA A 55 -19.66 -10.68 2.30
CA ALA A 55 -19.10 -11.98 2.66
C ALA A 55 -18.88 -12.16 4.19
N THR A 56 -18.89 -11.07 4.96
CA THR A 56 -18.54 -11.09 6.39
C THR A 56 -19.37 -10.09 7.20
N ASP A 57 -19.47 -10.32 8.51
CA ASP A 57 -20.03 -9.35 9.47
C ASP A 57 -19.01 -8.28 9.93
N LEU A 58 -17.84 -8.19 9.28
CA LEU A 58 -16.80 -7.24 9.64
C LEU A 58 -17.25 -5.82 9.27
N ALA A 59 -17.42 -4.97 10.29
CA ALA A 59 -17.63 -3.54 10.06
C ALA A 59 -16.42 -2.95 9.32
N CYS A 60 -16.66 -2.34 8.16
CA CYS A 60 -15.60 -1.75 7.35
C CYS A 60 -16.11 -0.62 6.46
N GLY A 61 -15.20 0.21 5.96
CA GLY A 61 -15.52 1.27 5.01
C GLY A 61 -14.29 2.00 4.51
N GLN A 62 -14.52 3.07 3.74
CA GLN A 62 -13.45 3.90 3.18
C GLN A 62 -13.46 5.31 3.73
N PHE A 63 -12.32 5.99 3.56
CA PHE A 63 -12.20 7.44 3.67
C PHE A 63 -12.58 8.01 5.04
N ILE A 64 -12.08 7.38 6.11
CA ILE A 64 -12.15 7.96 7.44
C ILE A 64 -11.19 9.16 7.53
N PRO A 65 -11.63 10.34 8.01
CA PRO A 65 -10.76 11.50 8.12
C PRO A 65 -9.61 11.28 9.10
N TYR A 66 -8.44 11.86 8.80
CA TYR A 66 -7.34 11.92 9.75
C TYR A 66 -7.69 12.84 10.94
N PRO A 67 -7.31 12.49 12.18
CA PRO A 67 -7.40 13.41 13.31
C PRO A 67 -6.68 14.72 13.01
N GLY A 68 -7.34 15.84 13.31
CA GLY A 68 -6.81 17.18 13.02
C GLY A 68 -6.85 17.61 11.55
N SER A 69 -7.28 16.76 10.61
CA SER A 69 -7.30 17.09 9.17
C SER A 69 -8.46 16.43 8.43
N VAL A 70 -9.60 17.14 8.33
CA VAL A 70 -10.82 16.63 7.65
C VAL A 70 -10.64 16.41 6.13
N ARG A 71 -9.63 17.05 5.53
CA ARG A 71 -9.35 16.95 4.09
C ARG A 71 -8.54 15.69 3.75
N GLN A 72 -7.72 15.22 4.68
CA GLN A 72 -6.96 13.98 4.51
C GLN A 72 -7.79 12.83 5.02
N LYS A 73 -7.86 11.75 4.25
CA LYS A 73 -8.68 10.59 4.57
C LYS A 73 -7.85 9.33 4.37
N CYS A 74 -7.96 8.41 5.31
CA CYS A 74 -7.32 7.10 5.24
C CYS A 74 -8.18 6.18 4.37
N ASP A 75 -7.54 5.37 3.54
CA ASP A 75 -8.23 4.62 2.48
C ASP A 75 -9.24 3.60 3.00
N LEU A 76 -8.88 2.84 4.04
CA LEU A 76 -9.68 1.74 4.57
C LEU A 76 -9.73 1.79 6.10
N TRP A 77 -10.88 1.45 6.67
CA TRP A 77 -11.05 1.21 8.10
C TRP A 77 -11.79 -0.10 8.36
N LEU A 78 -11.48 -0.76 9.48
CA LEU A 78 -12.04 -2.06 9.88
C LEU A 78 -12.35 -2.07 11.40
N GLY A 79 -13.41 -2.78 11.78
CA GLY A 79 -13.86 -3.01 13.15
C GLY A 79 -14.92 -2.03 13.65
N ASP A 80 -15.73 -2.48 14.60
CA ASP A 80 -16.63 -1.67 15.42
C ASP A 80 -16.58 -2.19 16.88
N PRO A 81 -15.93 -1.48 17.83
CA PRO A 81 -15.30 -0.16 17.67
C PRO A 81 -14.12 -0.18 16.69
N LEU A 82 -13.77 0.98 16.12
CA LEU A 82 -12.71 1.12 15.12
C LEU A 82 -11.39 0.46 15.57
N GLU A 83 -11.03 -0.65 14.93
CA GLU A 83 -9.83 -1.43 15.28
C GLU A 83 -8.62 -1.05 14.42
N TRP A 84 -8.83 -0.86 13.12
CA TRP A 84 -7.78 -0.60 12.15
C TRP A 84 -8.10 0.58 11.24
N VAL A 85 -7.07 1.36 10.93
CA VAL A 85 -7.01 2.26 9.77
C VAL A 85 -5.83 1.86 8.89
N VAL A 86 -6.06 1.81 7.58
CA VAL A 86 -5.11 1.24 6.63
C VAL A 86 -4.98 2.16 5.42
N GLU A 87 -3.77 2.64 5.17
CA GLU A 87 -3.44 3.26 3.87
C GLU A 87 -3.10 2.15 2.89
N VAL A 88 -3.74 2.18 1.72
CA VAL A 88 -3.65 1.12 0.72
C VAL A 88 -2.97 1.64 -0.53
N LYS A 89 -1.95 0.92 -1.00
CA LYS A 89 -1.20 1.25 -2.21
C LYS A 89 -1.18 0.07 -3.18
N MET A 90 -1.24 0.39 -4.47
CA MET A 90 -1.12 -0.60 -5.54
C MET A 90 0.33 -0.67 -6.01
N GLY A 91 0.97 -1.83 -5.87
CA GLY A 91 2.30 -2.12 -6.40
C GLY A 91 2.21 -2.70 -7.80
N ARG A 92 2.28 -1.85 -8.84
CA ARG A 92 2.10 -2.25 -10.23
C ARG A 92 3.18 -1.60 -11.10
N PHE A 93 3.93 -2.41 -11.84
CA PHE A 93 5.08 -1.95 -12.65
C PHE A 93 4.93 -2.17 -14.16
N ARG A 94 3.76 -2.64 -14.61
CA ARG A 94 3.34 -2.60 -16.01
C ARG A 94 1.90 -2.17 -16.15
N GLY A 95 1.58 -1.39 -17.19
CA GLY A 95 0.22 -1.02 -17.56
C GLY A 95 -0.57 -2.19 -18.17
N ASP A 96 -1.85 -1.96 -18.46
CA ASP A 96 -2.75 -3.00 -19.03
C ASP A 96 -2.31 -3.43 -20.43
N ASN A 97 -1.51 -2.58 -21.08
CA ASN A 97 -0.88 -2.80 -22.38
C ASN A 97 0.49 -3.50 -22.29
N ALA A 98 0.85 -4.05 -21.12
CA ALA A 98 2.13 -4.68 -20.82
C ALA A 98 3.37 -3.76 -20.97
N LYS A 99 3.19 -2.45 -21.14
CA LYS A 99 4.32 -1.50 -21.11
C LYS A 99 4.75 -1.26 -19.67
N ALA A 100 6.05 -1.06 -19.48
CA ALA A 100 6.61 -0.64 -18.21
C ALA A 100 5.91 0.61 -17.66
N ASP A 101 5.63 0.60 -16.36
CA ASP A 101 5.25 1.77 -15.59
C ASP A 101 6.47 2.25 -14.79
N ASP A 102 7.02 3.39 -15.20
CA ASP A 102 8.20 3.99 -14.57
C ASP A 102 7.86 4.80 -13.31
N THR A 103 6.57 5.00 -13.02
CA THR A 103 6.10 5.74 -11.84
C THR A 103 5.79 4.83 -10.65
N GLY A 104 5.55 3.53 -10.89
CA GLY A 104 5.15 2.59 -9.84
C GLY A 104 6.15 2.51 -8.68
N ILE A 105 7.46 2.58 -8.96
CA ILE A 105 8.48 2.58 -7.90
C ILE A 105 8.41 3.84 -7.04
N LYS A 106 8.19 5.00 -7.66
CA LYS A 106 8.01 6.29 -6.97
C LYS A 106 6.84 6.22 -5.99
N ASP A 107 5.77 5.57 -6.43
CA ASP A 107 4.55 5.36 -5.65
C ASP A 107 4.77 4.48 -4.41
N LEU A 108 5.81 3.64 -4.37
CA LEU A 108 6.12 2.89 -3.15
C LEU A 108 7.13 3.62 -2.28
N ILE A 109 8.27 4.02 -2.83
CA ILE A 109 9.46 4.35 -2.01
C ILE A 109 9.85 5.82 -2.01
N SER A 110 9.15 6.70 -2.74
CA SER A 110 9.56 8.11 -2.77
C SER A 110 9.60 8.72 -1.36
N PRO A 111 10.70 9.40 -0.98
CA PRO A 111 10.84 9.99 0.35
C PRO A 111 10.28 11.42 0.45
N PHE A 112 9.77 11.99 -0.65
CA PHE A 112 9.33 13.37 -0.68
C PHE A 112 7.88 13.49 -0.22
N ARG A 113 7.59 14.33 0.78
CA ARG A 113 6.23 14.48 1.36
C ARG A 113 5.14 14.90 0.36
N GLY A 114 5.51 15.59 -0.71
CA GLY A 114 4.58 15.95 -1.79
C GLY A 114 4.16 14.76 -2.65
N ASP A 115 4.96 13.69 -2.64
CA ASP A 115 4.61 12.43 -3.27
C ASP A 115 3.66 11.63 -2.38
N ARG A 116 2.65 11.05 -3.00
CA ARG A 116 1.67 10.19 -2.34
C ARG A 116 2.21 8.75 -2.32
N SER A 117 3.39 8.53 -1.77
CA SER A 117 4.03 7.20 -1.75
C SER A 117 3.63 6.39 -0.52
N ALA A 118 3.78 5.06 -0.57
CA ALA A 118 3.54 4.19 0.58
C ALA A 118 4.45 4.54 1.79
N LEU A 119 5.69 4.97 1.52
CA LEU A 119 6.59 5.46 2.56
C LEU A 119 6.03 6.70 3.26
N ILE A 120 5.50 7.67 2.49
CA ILE A 120 4.85 8.86 3.05
C ILE A 120 3.55 8.50 3.76
N ASP A 121 2.81 7.51 3.27
CA ASP A 121 1.63 6.97 3.94
C ASP A 121 1.96 6.41 5.32
N GLY A 122 3.05 5.64 5.44
CA GLY A 122 3.55 5.14 6.72
C GLY A 122 3.94 6.27 7.69
N LEU A 123 4.60 7.32 7.19
CA LEU A 123 4.94 8.51 7.99
C LEU A 123 3.70 9.26 8.49
N LYS A 124 2.71 9.49 7.63
CA LYS A 124 1.44 10.14 8.03
C LYS A 124 0.73 9.33 9.11
N LEU A 125 0.67 8.01 8.95
CA LEU A 125 0.09 7.13 9.96
C LEU A 125 0.87 7.22 11.28
N ALA A 126 2.19 7.14 11.23
CA ALA A 126 3.03 7.30 12.41
C ALA A 126 2.80 8.63 13.15
N GLU A 127 2.63 9.73 12.40
CA GLU A 127 2.36 11.09 12.91
C GLU A 127 0.92 11.28 13.39
N SER A 128 -0.02 10.46 12.92
CA SER A 128 -1.45 10.62 13.23
C SER A 128 -1.82 10.13 14.63
N GLU A 129 -2.81 10.82 15.21
CA GLU A 129 -3.40 10.52 16.52
C GLU A 129 -4.58 9.54 16.43
N PHE A 130 -4.65 8.69 15.40
CA PHE A 130 -5.69 7.67 15.36
C PHE A 130 -5.58 6.78 16.62
N PRO A 131 -6.68 6.56 17.37
CA PRO A 131 -6.65 5.70 18.55
C PRO A 131 -6.59 4.20 18.19
N SER A 132 -6.85 3.87 16.93
CA SER A 132 -6.84 2.53 16.35
C SER A 132 -5.44 2.08 15.90
N ARG A 133 -5.29 0.79 15.62
CA ARG A 133 -4.07 0.25 15.00
C ARG A 133 -3.96 0.78 13.57
N LYS A 134 -2.73 1.00 13.12
CA LYS A 134 -2.44 1.66 11.85
C LYS A 134 -1.63 0.73 10.96
N ALA A 135 -1.95 0.65 9.68
CA ALA A 135 -1.16 -0.14 8.75
C ALA A 135 -0.96 0.52 7.39
N VAL A 136 0.19 0.25 6.78
CA VAL A 136 0.38 0.41 5.34
C VAL A 136 0.20 -0.95 4.71
N LEU A 137 -0.66 -1.05 3.70
CA LEU A 137 -0.92 -2.27 2.94
C LEU A 137 -0.64 -2.05 1.47
N ILE A 138 0.16 -2.92 0.88
CA ILE A 138 0.43 -2.99 -0.54
C ILE A 138 -0.28 -4.21 -1.08
N TYR A 139 -1.09 -4.05 -2.12
CA TYR A 139 -1.45 -5.16 -2.99
C TYR A 139 -0.77 -4.93 -4.33
N GLY A 140 -0.07 -5.93 -4.83
CA GLY A 140 0.71 -5.77 -6.05
C GLY A 140 0.82 -7.04 -6.85
N PHE A 141 1.37 -6.88 -8.05
CA PHE A 141 1.45 -7.92 -9.05
C PHE A 141 2.89 -8.31 -9.32
N ASP A 142 3.14 -9.62 -9.38
CA ASP A 142 4.46 -10.13 -9.63
C ASP A 142 4.82 -9.94 -11.10
N ASP A 143 6.07 -9.53 -11.33
CA ASP A 143 6.60 -9.26 -12.65
C ASP A 143 8.04 -9.76 -12.74
N ARG A 144 8.38 -10.42 -13.84
CA ARG A 144 9.68 -11.09 -13.99
C ARG A 144 10.85 -10.11 -14.18
N GLU A 145 10.64 -8.98 -14.85
CA GLU A 145 11.72 -8.03 -15.15
C GLU A 145 11.76 -6.87 -14.15
N ARG A 146 10.64 -6.62 -13.46
CA ARG A 146 10.50 -5.61 -12.43
C ARG A 146 9.88 -6.26 -11.18
N PRO A 147 10.62 -7.10 -10.44
CA PRO A 147 10.05 -7.84 -9.32
C PRO A 147 9.39 -6.93 -8.29
N LEU A 148 8.16 -7.27 -7.89
CA LEU A 148 7.49 -6.59 -6.79
C LEU A 148 8.27 -6.71 -5.49
N GLU A 149 8.88 -7.87 -5.25
CA GLU A 149 9.62 -8.13 -4.01
C GLU A 149 10.75 -7.13 -3.80
N ASP A 150 11.53 -6.79 -4.84
CA ASP A 150 12.63 -5.82 -4.73
C ASP A 150 12.15 -4.46 -4.22
N ALA A 151 10.98 -4.02 -4.68
CA ALA A 151 10.38 -2.76 -4.23
C ALA A 151 9.79 -2.85 -2.82
N ILE A 152 9.25 -4.01 -2.46
CA ILE A 152 8.74 -4.30 -1.10
C ILE A 152 9.88 -4.35 -0.10
N GLU A 153 11.02 -4.96 -0.43
CA GLU A 153 12.22 -4.99 0.40
C GLU A 153 12.80 -3.60 0.60
N ALA A 154 12.90 -2.82 -0.49
CA ALA A 154 13.32 -1.42 -0.40
C ALA A 154 12.38 -0.59 0.50
N LEU A 155 11.07 -0.79 0.37
CA LEU A 155 10.09 -0.14 1.23
C LEU A 155 10.21 -0.58 2.70
N ASP A 156 10.40 -1.87 2.97
CA ASP A 156 10.58 -2.40 4.34
C ASP A 156 11.76 -1.74 5.04
N VAL A 157 12.92 -1.66 4.37
CA VAL A 157 14.11 -0.98 4.88
C VAL A 157 13.80 0.49 5.17
N LEU A 158 13.21 1.21 4.21
CA LEU A 158 12.92 2.64 4.36
C LEU A 158 11.88 2.92 5.45
N LEU A 159 10.84 2.09 5.58
CA LEU A 159 9.86 2.20 6.66
C LEU A 159 10.54 1.99 8.00
N ARG A 160 11.31 0.91 8.17
CA ARG A 160 12.02 0.62 9.43
C ARG A 160 12.95 1.76 9.82
N GLU A 161 13.60 2.43 8.88
CA GLU A 161 14.48 3.58 9.15
C GLU A 161 13.75 4.88 9.57
N ARG A 162 12.42 4.93 9.44
CA ARG A 162 11.62 6.15 9.62
C ARG A 162 10.53 6.02 10.66
N VAL A 163 9.98 4.83 10.83
CA VAL A 163 8.84 4.53 11.70
C VAL A 163 9.09 3.26 12.51
N VAL A 164 8.40 3.12 13.63
CA VAL A 164 8.36 1.86 14.39
C VAL A 164 7.39 0.92 13.68
N ALA A 165 7.90 0.19 12.69
CA ALA A 165 7.15 -0.82 11.95
C ALA A 165 7.36 -2.22 12.54
N ARG A 166 6.27 -2.97 12.73
CA ARG A 166 6.35 -4.39 13.11
C ARG A 166 6.86 -5.26 11.95
N ALA A 167 7.03 -6.56 12.19
CA ALA A 167 7.33 -7.52 11.13
C ALA A 167 6.25 -7.48 10.03
N LYS A 168 6.67 -7.54 8.76
CA LYS A 168 5.74 -7.55 7.63
C LYS A 168 4.90 -8.84 7.65
N CYS A 169 3.62 -8.72 7.33
CA CYS A 169 2.73 -9.86 7.09
C CYS A 169 2.39 -9.92 5.61
N GLU A 170 2.26 -11.12 5.05
CA GLU A 170 2.00 -11.29 3.62
C GLU A 170 1.02 -12.43 3.33
N ALA A 171 0.32 -12.32 2.21
CA ALA A 171 -0.51 -13.36 1.62
C ALA A 171 -0.40 -13.31 0.09
N PRO A 172 -0.36 -14.47 -0.59
CA PRO A 172 -0.24 -14.49 -2.04
C PRO A 172 -1.56 -14.14 -2.72
N LEU A 173 -1.47 -13.66 -3.96
CA LEU A 173 -2.57 -13.57 -4.93
C LEU A 173 -2.26 -14.57 -6.05
N VAL A 174 -3.06 -15.63 -6.13
CA VAL A 174 -2.83 -16.79 -7.01
C VAL A 174 -3.89 -16.95 -8.09
N GLN A 175 -5.06 -16.32 -7.95
CA GLN A 175 -6.16 -16.42 -8.92
C GLN A 175 -6.46 -15.09 -9.61
N LEU A 176 -5.49 -14.54 -10.33
CA LEU A 176 -5.66 -13.29 -11.06
C LEU A 176 -6.15 -13.51 -12.49
N ARG A 177 -7.30 -12.93 -12.84
CA ARG A 177 -7.78 -12.84 -14.23
C ARG A 177 -7.30 -11.52 -14.86
N HIS A 178 -6.00 -11.40 -15.10
CA HIS A 178 -5.39 -10.23 -15.74
C HIS A 178 -4.59 -10.64 -17.01
N PRO A 179 -4.65 -9.89 -18.12
CA PRO A 179 -3.93 -10.26 -19.36
C PRO A 179 -2.40 -10.26 -19.20
N VAL A 180 -1.90 -9.44 -18.28
CA VAL A 180 -0.45 -9.27 -17.99
C VAL A 180 0.03 -10.01 -16.73
N PHE A 181 -0.82 -10.17 -15.70
CA PHE A 181 -0.38 -10.64 -14.39
C PHE A 181 -1.10 -11.94 -14.03
N SER A 182 -0.33 -12.99 -13.74
CA SER A 182 -0.88 -14.28 -13.32
C SER A 182 -0.82 -14.50 -11.80
N SER A 183 -0.05 -13.66 -11.10
CA SER A 183 0.15 -13.75 -9.65
C SER A 183 0.53 -12.40 -9.05
N GLY A 184 0.50 -12.34 -7.73
CA GLY A 184 0.85 -11.16 -6.96
C GLY A 184 0.87 -11.47 -5.47
N ARG A 185 0.83 -10.43 -4.65
CA ARG A 185 0.82 -10.55 -3.19
C ARG A 185 0.20 -9.33 -2.54
N VAL A 186 -0.26 -9.54 -1.32
CA VAL A 186 -0.61 -8.50 -0.36
C VAL A 186 0.45 -8.52 0.73
N VAL A 187 1.04 -7.37 1.04
CA VAL A 187 2.03 -7.18 2.10
C VAL A 187 1.61 -6.01 2.95
N ALA A 188 1.71 -6.13 4.27
CA ALA A 188 1.40 -5.03 5.17
C ALA A 188 2.36 -4.92 6.35
N TRP A 189 2.47 -3.69 6.87
CA TRP A 189 3.20 -3.35 8.08
C TRP A 189 2.27 -2.64 9.05
N GLU A 190 2.28 -3.07 10.31
CA GLU A 190 1.68 -2.30 11.40
C GLU A 190 2.64 -1.18 11.82
N ILE A 191 2.11 0.03 11.90
CA ILE A 191 2.85 1.27 12.19
C ILE A 191 2.50 1.73 13.61
N ALA A 192 3.46 1.65 14.53
CA ALA A 192 3.25 2.00 15.93
C ALA A 192 3.55 3.48 16.25
N GLY A 193 4.39 4.15 15.45
CA GLY A 193 4.78 5.54 15.68
C GLY A 193 6.02 5.94 14.89
N LEU A 194 6.52 7.16 15.12
CA LEU A 194 7.78 7.62 14.55
C LEU A 194 8.96 6.89 15.20
N ARG A 195 10.00 6.59 14.42
CA ARG A 195 11.25 6.07 14.98
C ARG A 195 12.10 7.25 15.44
N ASP A 196 12.55 7.19 16.69
CA ASP A 196 13.55 8.13 17.18
C ASP A 196 14.81 7.98 16.35
N ARG A 197 15.19 9.07 15.67
CA ARG A 197 16.51 9.13 15.07
C ARG A 197 17.50 9.50 16.16
N PRO A 198 18.59 8.74 16.36
CA PRO A 198 19.70 9.26 17.11
C PRO A 198 20.13 10.57 16.44
N THR A 199 20.21 11.65 17.22
CA THR A 199 20.81 12.89 16.76
C THR A 199 22.18 12.52 16.22
N PRO A 200 22.55 12.91 14.98
CA PRO A 200 23.91 12.71 14.52
C PRO A 200 24.82 13.35 15.56
N SER A 201 25.57 12.52 16.30
CA SER A 201 26.60 13.02 17.19
C SER A 201 27.47 13.91 16.33
N GLY A 202 27.49 15.21 16.62
CA GLY A 202 28.29 16.16 15.87
C GLY A 202 29.74 15.71 15.92
N GLN A 203 30.19 14.97 14.91
CA GLN A 203 31.58 14.97 14.54
C GLN A 203 31.82 16.39 14.04
N ALA A 204 32.28 17.23 14.95
CA ALA A 204 32.95 18.45 14.61
C ALA A 204 33.99 18.08 13.54
N ILE A 205 33.75 18.53 12.32
CA ILE A 205 34.78 18.55 11.29
C ILE A 205 35.84 19.45 11.89
N ASP A 206 36.94 18.85 12.37
CA ASP A 206 38.10 19.60 12.85
C ASP A 206 38.64 20.39 11.66
N PRO A 207 38.53 21.74 11.66
CA PRO A 207 39.04 22.56 10.58
C PRO A 207 40.57 22.64 10.59
N GLY A 208 41.26 21.95 11.51
CA GLY A 208 42.70 22.03 11.75
C GLY A 208 43.62 21.19 10.87
N SER A 209 43.12 20.29 10.00
CA SER A 209 44.03 19.43 9.20
C SER A 209 44.49 20.01 7.86
N ALA A 210 44.08 21.24 7.52
CA ALA A 210 44.63 21.95 6.38
C ALA A 210 45.79 22.86 6.81
N ARG A 211 47.02 22.31 6.81
CA ARG A 211 48.27 22.88 6.21
C ARG A 211 49.54 22.27 6.82
N PRO A 212 50.70 22.36 6.12
CA PRO A 212 50.96 23.02 4.84
C PRO A 212 51.17 22.08 3.66
#